data_AF-A0A952P3I1-F1
#
_entry.id   AF-A0A952P3I1-F1
#
_cell.length_a   1.000
_cell.length_b   1.000
_cell.length_c   1.000
_cell.angle_alpha   90.00
_cell.angle_beta   90.00
_cell.angle_gamma   90.00
#
_symmetry.space_group_name_H-M   'P 1'
#
loop_
_entity.id
_entity.type
_entity.pdbx_description
1 polymer ?
#
loop_
_entity_poly.entity_id
_entity_poly.type
_entity_poly.pdbx_seq_one_letter_code
_entity_poly.pdbx_strand_id
1 'polypeptide(L)'
;MRLNEELLEKVEEFFDLIPNDEGDVELDSSMDRLRRLLEEDIDGRTSYSGEELAFKMLSQMEEIWDLIPTATKEDSDLEEYYEEIMDDLEGEDEFPGEEFEDDDFDESKFDDGAEEGESWD
;
A
#
# COMPACT_ATOMS: atom_id res chain seq x y z
N MET A 1 22.04 -5.69 -5.33
CA MET A 1 22.12 -4.89 -6.55
C MET A 1 22.04 -3.43 -6.11
N ARG A 2 21.57 -2.45 -6.90
CA ARG A 2 21.05 -1.21 -6.29
C ARG A 2 19.70 -1.58 -5.66
N LEU A 3 19.49 -1.22 -4.40
CA LEU A 3 18.25 -1.47 -3.65
C LEU A 3 17.00 -1.09 -4.44
N ASN A 4 17.09 0.00 -5.21
CA ASN A 4 16.03 0.55 -6.05
C ASN A 4 15.57 -0.43 -7.15
N GLU A 5 16.46 -1.28 -7.68
CA GLU A 5 16.12 -2.29 -8.69
C GLU A 5 15.37 -3.47 -8.06
N GLU A 6 15.75 -3.87 -6.84
CA GLU A 6 15.10 -4.94 -6.08
C GLU A 6 13.71 -4.50 -5.60
N LEU A 7 13.60 -3.25 -5.14
CA LEU A 7 12.33 -2.63 -4.75
C LEU A 7 11.37 -2.47 -5.94
N LEU A 8 11.88 -2.12 -7.13
CA LEU A 8 11.05 -2.05 -8.33
C LEU A 8 10.46 -3.42 -8.68
N GLU A 9 11.27 -4.48 -8.63
CA GLU A 9 10.79 -5.84 -8.91
C GLU A 9 9.67 -6.26 -7.95
N LYS A 10 9.87 -6.06 -6.64
CA LYS A 10 8.84 -6.37 -5.62
C LYS A 10 7.54 -5.57 -5.82
N VAL A 11 7.65 -4.28 -6.12
CA VAL A 11 6.49 -3.43 -6.39
C VAL A 11 5.75 -3.87 -7.66
N GLU A 12 6.48 -4.31 -8.70
CA GLU A 12 5.85 -4.86 -9.90
C GLU A 12 5.14 -6.19 -9.63
N GLU A 13 5.70 -7.06 -8.78
CA GLU A 13 5.03 -8.29 -8.34
C GLU A 13 3.76 -7.98 -7.53
N PHE A 14 3.83 -7.01 -6.61
CA PHE A 14 2.66 -6.52 -5.86
C PHE A 14 1.55 -6.00 -6.80
N PHE A 15 1.89 -5.27 -7.87
CA PHE A 15 0.91 -4.78 -8.83
C PHE A 15 0.25 -5.89 -9.65
N ASP A 16 0.97 -6.98 -9.96
CA ASP A 16 0.41 -8.12 -10.69
C ASP A 16 -0.66 -8.88 -9.87
N LEU A 17 -0.54 -8.82 -8.54
CA LEU A 17 -1.51 -9.41 -7.61
C LEU A 17 -2.80 -8.59 -7.48
N ILE A 18 -2.82 -7.33 -7.90
CA ILE A 18 -4.00 -6.47 -7.80
C ILE A 18 -4.93 -6.72 -9.00
N PRO A 19 -6.11 -7.33 -8.82
CA PRO A 19 -7.09 -7.51 -9.88
C PRO A 19 -7.75 -6.15 -10.25
N ASN A 20 -7.09 -5.36 -11.10
CA ASN A 20 -7.64 -4.10 -11.62
C ASN A 20 -8.57 -4.33 -12.83
N ASP A 21 -9.47 -5.32 -12.75
CA ASP A 21 -10.34 -5.75 -13.87
C ASP A 21 -11.39 -4.68 -14.22
N GLU A 22 -11.72 -3.79 -13.27
CA GLU A 22 -12.64 -2.67 -13.45
C GLU A 22 -11.98 -1.41 -14.04
N GLY A 23 -10.65 -1.39 -14.15
CA GLY A 23 -9.89 -0.28 -14.73
C GLY A 23 -10.00 1.00 -13.90
N ASP A 24 -9.80 0.88 -12.58
CA ASP A 24 -9.87 2.02 -11.68
C ASP A 24 -8.74 3.01 -12.01
N VAL A 25 -9.12 4.18 -12.50
CA VAL A 25 -8.19 5.15 -13.09
C VAL A 25 -7.29 5.76 -12.02
N GLU A 26 -7.78 5.87 -10.79
CA GLU A 26 -7.02 6.43 -9.67
C GLU A 26 -5.95 5.43 -9.22
N LEU A 27 -6.31 4.16 -9.05
CA LEU A 27 -5.38 3.08 -8.72
C LEU A 27 -4.30 2.91 -9.80
N ASP A 28 -4.69 2.86 -11.08
CA ASP A 28 -3.75 2.75 -12.20
C ASP A 28 -2.79 3.96 -12.28
N SER A 29 -3.31 5.16 -12.02
CA SER A 29 -2.49 6.38 -11.97
C SER A 29 -1.49 6.37 -10.82
N SER A 30 -1.87 5.89 -9.64
CA SER A 30 -0.96 5.80 -8.49
C SER A 30 0.10 4.71 -8.69
N MET A 31 -0.26 3.55 -9.27
CA MET A 31 0.71 2.51 -9.65
C MET A 31 1.73 3.00 -10.70
N ASP A 32 1.27 3.65 -11.78
CA ASP A 32 2.14 4.23 -12.81
C ASP A 32 3.05 5.33 -12.23
N ARG A 33 2.54 6.11 -11.27
CA ARG A 33 3.32 7.15 -10.60
C ARG A 33 4.44 6.57 -9.74
N LEU A 34 4.17 5.53 -8.96
CA LEU A 34 5.19 4.85 -8.15
C LEU A 34 6.26 4.21 -9.04
N ARG A 35 5.84 3.52 -10.10
CA ARG A 35 6.76 2.92 -11.08
C ARG A 35 7.67 3.96 -11.73
N ARG A 36 7.11 5.06 -12.22
CA ARG A 36 7.91 6.15 -12.81
C ARG A 36 8.91 6.74 -11.82
N LEU A 37 8.51 6.90 -10.55
CA LEU A 37 9.39 7.46 -9.53
C LEU A 37 10.64 6.60 -9.34
N LEU A 38 10.47 5.28 -9.29
CA LEU A 38 11.58 4.32 -9.21
C LEU A 38 12.41 4.29 -10.49
N GLU A 39 11.78 4.24 -11.67
CA GLU A 39 12.48 4.26 -12.95
C GLU A 39 13.31 5.52 -13.15
N GLU A 40 12.77 6.69 -12.79
CA GLU A 40 13.47 7.97 -12.90
C GLU A 40 14.68 8.05 -11.95
N ASP A 41 14.61 7.42 -10.79
CA ASP A 41 15.73 7.35 -9.85
C ASP A 41 16.81 6.35 -10.30
N ILE A 42 16.40 5.19 -10.82
CA ILE A 42 17.31 4.19 -11.41
C ILE A 42 18.04 4.76 -12.64
N ASP A 43 17.33 5.47 -13.53
CA ASP A 43 17.88 6.16 -14.72
C ASP A 43 18.78 7.36 -14.31
N GLY A 44 18.74 7.78 -13.04
CA GLY A 44 19.50 8.90 -12.51
C GLY A 44 18.97 10.27 -12.96
N ARG A 45 17.71 10.34 -13.41
CA ARG A 45 17.01 11.61 -13.66
C ARG A 45 16.66 12.32 -12.37
N THR A 46 16.28 11.53 -11.36
CA THR A 46 16.23 11.96 -9.98
C THR A 46 17.46 11.43 -9.25
N SER A 47 17.77 12.05 -8.11
CA SER A 47 18.86 11.62 -7.25
C SER A 47 18.37 11.82 -5.83
N TYR A 48 17.36 11.03 -5.47
CA TYR A 48 16.89 10.99 -4.10
C TYR A 48 17.94 10.28 -3.24
N SER A 49 18.09 10.72 -1.99
CA SER A 49 18.75 9.88 -0.99
C SER A 49 17.91 8.62 -0.73
N GLY A 50 18.52 7.54 -0.24
CA GLY A 50 17.78 6.30 0.08
C GLY A 50 16.58 6.58 0.99
N GLU A 51 16.77 7.40 2.03
CA GLU A 51 15.72 7.85 2.95
C GLU A 51 14.62 8.66 2.26
N GLU A 52 14.97 9.60 1.36
CA GLU A 52 13.96 10.35 0.59
C GLU A 52 13.18 9.46 -0.38
N LEU A 53 13.84 8.46 -0.97
CA LEU A 53 13.21 7.49 -1.86
C LEU A 53 12.25 6.61 -1.05
N ALA A 54 12.71 6.06 0.08
CA ALA A 54 11.93 5.21 0.96
C ALA A 54 10.68 5.94 1.48
N PHE A 55 10.81 7.16 1.98
CA PHE A 55 9.68 7.97 2.43
C PHE A 55 8.65 8.22 1.31
N LYS A 56 9.11 8.49 0.09
CA LYS A 56 8.23 8.67 -1.07
C LYS A 56 7.52 7.38 -1.46
N MET A 57 8.21 6.25 -1.34
CA MET A 57 7.66 4.94 -1.62
C MET A 57 6.60 4.55 -0.59
N LEU A 58 6.89 4.68 0.71
CA LEU A 58 5.93 4.45 1.79
C LEU A 58 4.63 5.23 1.55
N SER A 59 4.73 6.54 1.35
CA SER A 59 3.55 7.39 1.13
C SER A 59 2.75 7.03 -0.13
N GLN A 60 3.39 6.49 -1.17
CA GLN A 60 2.69 6.07 -2.39
C GLN A 60 2.14 4.64 -2.28
N MET A 61 2.82 3.75 -1.57
CA MET A 61 2.34 2.40 -1.25
C MET A 61 1.10 2.47 -0.37
N GLU A 62 1.09 3.33 0.65
CA GLU A 62 -0.10 3.56 1.49
C GLU A 62 -1.29 4.11 0.67
N GLU A 63 -1.04 5.03 -0.27
CA GLU A 63 -2.08 5.57 -1.16
C GLU A 63 -2.66 4.47 -2.06
N ILE A 64 -1.81 3.62 -2.65
CA ILE A 64 -2.23 2.47 -3.46
C ILE A 64 -3.00 1.48 -2.59
N TRP A 65 -2.51 1.17 -1.39
CA TRP A 65 -3.18 0.29 -0.44
C TRP A 65 -4.58 0.82 -0.11
N ASP A 66 -4.75 2.09 0.25
CA ASP A 66 -6.06 2.67 0.56
C ASP A 66 -7.06 2.53 -0.61
N LEU A 67 -6.58 2.69 -1.85
CA LEU A 67 -7.38 2.56 -3.07
C LEU A 67 -7.78 1.12 -3.40
N ILE A 68 -7.06 0.11 -2.93
CA ILE A 68 -7.39 -1.30 -3.16
C ILE A 68 -8.66 -1.66 -2.35
N PRO A 69 -9.66 -2.32 -2.96
CA PRO A 69 -10.86 -2.75 -2.26
C PRO A 69 -10.54 -3.78 -1.17
N THR A 70 -11.22 -3.69 -0.02
CA THR A 70 -10.98 -4.59 1.13
C THR A 70 -11.05 -6.07 0.76
N ALA A 71 -11.98 -6.46 -0.12
CA ALA A 71 -12.12 -7.84 -0.58
C ALA A 71 -10.87 -8.39 -1.31
N THR A 72 -10.04 -7.50 -1.85
CA THR A 72 -8.75 -7.83 -2.48
C THR A 72 -7.63 -7.83 -1.45
N LYS A 73 -7.71 -6.99 -0.42
CA LYS A 73 -6.75 -6.98 0.71
C LYS A 73 -6.84 -8.24 1.58
N GLU A 74 -8.01 -8.87 1.64
CA GLU A 74 -8.21 -10.16 2.32
C GLU A 74 -7.44 -11.33 1.66
N ASP A 75 -6.82 -11.11 0.49
CA ASP A 75 -5.93 -12.07 -0.13
C ASP A 75 -4.59 -12.09 0.60
N SER A 76 -4.29 -13.19 1.29
CA SER A 76 -3.11 -13.32 2.17
C SER A 76 -1.80 -13.11 1.43
N ASP A 77 -1.72 -13.43 0.13
CA ASP A 77 -0.51 -13.18 -0.65
C ASP A 77 -0.31 -11.67 -0.85
N LEU A 78 -1.37 -10.90 -1.16
CA LEU A 78 -1.26 -9.45 -1.36
C LEU A 78 -0.89 -8.69 -0.08
N GLU A 79 -1.48 -9.08 1.05
CA GLU A 79 -1.16 -8.53 2.37
C GLU A 79 0.30 -8.81 2.75
N GLU A 80 0.76 -10.05 2.60
CA GLU A 80 2.15 -10.45 2.91
C GLU A 80 3.17 -9.65 2.08
N TYR A 81 2.91 -9.45 0.79
CA TYR A 81 3.78 -8.62 -0.07
C TYR A 81 3.77 -7.15 0.32
N TYR A 82 2.61 -6.60 0.72
CA TYR A 82 2.52 -5.22 1.19
C TYR A 82 3.35 -5.03 2.47
N GLU A 83 3.17 -5.90 3.46
CA GLU A 83 3.91 -5.86 4.73
C GLU A 83 5.42 -6.03 4.51
N GLU A 84 5.84 -6.95 3.62
CA GLU A 84 7.27 -7.14 3.30
C GLU A 84 7.88 -5.87 2.68
N ILE A 85 7.18 -5.21 1.75
CA ILE A 85 7.66 -3.97 1.15
C ILE A 85 7.73 -2.85 2.20
N MET A 86 6.76 -2.76 3.09
CA MET A 86 6.77 -1.77 4.17
C MET A 86 7.92 -2.02 5.15
N ASP A 87 8.18 -3.26 5.55
CA ASP A 87 9.30 -3.65 6.42
C ASP A 87 10.67 -3.32 5.78
N ASP A 88 10.85 -3.60 4.48
CA ASP A 88 12.08 -3.24 3.76
C ASP A 88 12.31 -1.71 3.71
N LEU A 89 11.23 -0.94 3.56
CA LEU A 89 11.28 0.52 3.50
C LEU A 89 11.44 1.17 4.88
N GLU A 90 10.86 0.59 5.91
CA GLU A 90 10.92 1.07 7.29
C GLU A 90 12.24 0.65 7.97
N GLY A 91 12.77 -0.54 7.66
CA GLY A 91 14.05 -1.04 8.16
C GLY A 91 15.29 -0.27 7.69
N GLU A 92 15.18 0.57 6.67
CA GLU A 92 16.22 1.56 6.31
C GLU A 92 16.22 2.79 7.23
N ASP A 93 15.12 3.06 7.93
CA ASP A 93 15.06 4.00 9.04
C ASP A 93 15.28 3.20 10.32
N GLU A 94 16.48 3.30 10.91
CA GLU A 94 16.73 2.77 12.25
C GLU A 94 15.93 3.64 13.27
N PHE A 95 14.60 3.63 13.18
CA PHE A 95 13.69 4.20 14.16
C PHE A 95 13.89 3.37 15.44
N PRO A 96 14.31 3.99 16.56
CA PRO A 96 14.56 3.26 17.79
C PRO A 96 13.22 2.84 18.41
N GLY A 97 12.70 1.69 17.99
CA GLY A 97 11.73 0.86 18.69
C GLY A 97 10.31 1.40 18.74
N GLU A 98 9.46 0.87 17.88
CA GLU A 98 8.09 0.56 18.27
C GLU A 98 7.78 -0.82 17.69
N GLU A 99 7.71 -1.83 18.56
CA GLU A 99 7.10 -3.11 18.23
C GLU A 99 5.66 -2.77 17.84
N PHE A 100 5.30 -2.86 16.55
CA PHE A 100 3.90 -2.89 16.14
C PHE A 100 3.32 -4.18 16.71
N GLU A 101 2.80 -4.09 17.93
CA GLU A 101 1.91 -5.11 18.47
C GLU A 101 0.67 -5.14 17.56
N ASP A 102 0.46 -6.28 16.87
CA ASP A 102 -0.84 -6.76 16.43
C ASP A 102 -1.93 -6.32 17.43
N ASP A 103 -2.78 -5.34 17.10
CA ASP A 103 -4.00 -5.08 17.86
C ASP A 103 -5.13 -4.60 16.94
N ASP A 104 -5.94 -5.59 16.57
CA ASP A 104 -7.36 -5.51 16.21
C ASP A 104 -7.77 -4.64 15.00
N PHE A 105 -7.75 -5.26 13.82
CA PHE A 105 -8.79 -5.03 12.81
C PHE A 105 -10.14 -5.50 13.38
N ASP A 106 -10.79 -4.63 14.15
CA ASP A 106 -12.11 -4.87 14.72
C ASP A 106 -13.18 -4.88 13.60
N GLU A 107 -13.47 -6.09 13.10
CA GLU A 107 -14.50 -6.43 12.12
C GLU A 107 -15.95 -6.25 12.66
N SER A 108 -16.16 -5.45 13.72
CA SER A 108 -17.40 -5.46 14.49
C SER A 108 -18.44 -4.39 14.09
N LYS A 109 -18.71 -4.15 12.79
CA LYS A 109 -19.94 -3.40 12.40
C LYS A 109 -20.60 -3.83 11.10
N PHE A 110 -20.87 -5.12 10.96
CA PHE A 110 -22.11 -5.57 10.32
C PHE A 110 -23.00 -6.22 11.37
N ASP A 111 -23.96 -5.46 11.92
CA ASP A 111 -25.18 -6.04 12.50
C ASP A 111 -26.40 -5.24 12.03
N ASP A 112 -27.30 -6.03 11.47
CA ASP A 112 -28.58 -5.78 10.84
C ASP A 112 -29.61 -5.22 11.83
N GLY A 113 -30.53 -4.36 11.38
CA GLY A 113 -31.66 -3.99 12.22
C GLY A 113 -32.46 -2.78 11.77
N ALA A 114 -33.29 -2.97 10.74
CA ALA A 114 -34.41 -2.09 10.47
C ALA A 114 -35.41 -2.15 11.64
N GLU A 115 -35.80 -1.02 12.24
CA GLU A 115 -37.10 -0.88 12.89
C GLU A 115 -37.66 0.54 12.74
N GLU A 116 -38.98 0.57 12.77
CA GLU A 116 -39.90 1.47 12.09
C GLU A 116 -40.13 2.80 12.82
N GLY A 117 -40.70 3.76 12.09
CA GLY A 117 -40.97 5.10 12.58
C GLY A 117 -42.05 5.20 13.66
N GLU A 118 -41.98 6.29 14.42
CA GLU A 118 -43.11 6.78 15.22
C GLU A 118 -43.28 8.29 15.00
N SER A 119 -44.34 8.62 14.28
CA SER A 119 -44.98 9.93 14.21
C SER A 119 -45.68 10.23 15.53
N TRP A 120 -45.44 11.42 16.10
CA TRP A 120 -46.23 11.94 17.21
C TRP A 120 -47.08 13.12 16.72
N ASP A 121 -48.39 12.94 16.82
CA ASP A 121 -49.46 13.95 16.69
C ASP A 121 -49.31 15.11 17.69
#